data_AF-D2NTH2-F1
#
_entry.id   AF-D2NTH2-F1
#
_cell.length_a   1.000
_cell.length_b   1.000
_cell.length_c   1.000
_cell.angle_alpha   90.00
_cell.angle_beta   90.00
_cell.angle_gamma   90.00
#
_symmetry.space_group_name_H-M   'P 1'
#
loop_
_entity.id
_entity.type
_entity.pdbx_description
1 polymer ?
#
loop_
_entity_poly.entity_id
_entity_poly.type
_entity_poly.pdbx_seq_one_letter_code
_entity_poly.pdbx_strand_id
1 'polypeptide(L)'
;MASVRSTERTRRCGGALLYCSSDECHNVQGTLGEGSSSNHALTNRKKGRNMERENNAENRIAVVTDSAAALDPELVQRLSARGNFVMVPMPVTIRTPGEPDRQLQDLTAAEVDEAIMLAHVMGQTVSTSGPAPGVFADVYDELASRGFTHVVSVHLSGELSGTVEAARTGARLSRLGSKGVSVVDSRTVAGAYGHAVVRALEMLNSASSNFVPSPDYPSSDYPTTGQLVDYIQSVCEQSTLYFYIPTLDALRRGGRVSPALAMVGQMFQIKPIGTITEGKLAYVERPRTAARALERLVEVTVQTCREHQHAAALTSVAAPDLDSSLASFSRTSFSLKATPRGEVVAVHHVGNAAQAVQLYEQVQQMLGESSLVHDAADSSAPEFLVSALPPVLSAHSGLGAVALVVY
;
A
#
# COMPACT_ATOMS: atom_id res chain seq x y z
N MET A 1 9.92 74.64 0.65
CA MET A 1 8.65 73.98 0.23
C MET A 1 8.39 72.87 1.25
N ALA A 2 7.78 73.14 2.42
CA ALA A 2 6.36 73.43 2.68
C ALA A 2 5.46 72.36 2.02
N SER A 3 4.53 71.65 2.67
CA SER A 3 3.99 71.74 4.03
C SER A 3 3.00 70.58 4.25
N VAL A 4 2.92 70.09 5.48
CA VAL A 4 1.68 69.75 6.22
C VAL A 4 0.91 68.43 6.00
N ARG A 5 0.70 67.83 7.18
CA ARG A 5 -0.15 66.69 7.59
C ARG A 5 -1.65 66.93 7.33
N SER A 6 -2.44 65.87 7.20
CA SER A 6 -3.55 65.62 8.15
C SER A 6 -4.13 64.21 8.04
N THR A 7 -4.56 63.72 9.20
CA THR A 7 -5.21 62.46 9.54
C THR A 7 -6.73 62.64 9.62
N GLU A 8 -7.52 61.61 9.25
CA GLU A 8 -8.87 61.29 9.80
C GLU A 8 -9.35 59.97 9.15
N ARG A 9 -9.45 58.79 9.80
CA ARG A 9 -10.36 58.22 10.83
C ARG A 9 -11.85 58.08 10.45
N THR A 10 -12.27 56.80 10.30
CA THR A 10 -13.61 56.17 10.60
C THR A 10 -14.84 56.62 9.76
N ARG A 11 -15.85 55.81 9.37
CA ARG A 11 -16.57 54.68 10.01
C ARG A 11 -17.50 53.99 8.96
N ARG A 12 -17.93 52.75 9.21
CA ARG A 12 -18.98 52.00 8.47
C ARG A 12 -20.37 52.64 8.61
N CYS A 13 -21.21 52.54 7.57
CA CYS A 13 -22.60 52.05 7.66
C CYS A 13 -23.22 51.77 6.27
N GLY A 14 -23.88 50.61 6.15
CA GLY A 14 -25.08 50.35 5.34
C GLY A 14 -25.15 50.79 3.87
N GLY A 15 -25.22 49.79 2.98
CA GLY A 15 -26.19 49.78 1.88
C GLY A 15 -25.89 50.64 0.64
N ALA A 16 -25.45 49.97 -0.43
CA ALA A 16 -25.66 50.30 -1.85
C ALA A 16 -25.48 51.77 -2.30
N LEU A 17 -24.40 52.04 -3.05
CA LEU A 17 -24.33 53.16 -3.98
C LEU A 17 -24.63 52.66 -5.40
N LEU A 18 -25.74 53.15 -5.97
CA LEU A 18 -26.06 53.10 -7.40
C LEU A 18 -25.28 54.18 -8.15
N TYR A 19 -24.85 53.88 -9.36
CA TYR A 19 -24.33 54.86 -10.33
C TYR A 19 -25.18 54.79 -11.59
N CYS A 20 -25.76 55.93 -11.99
CA CYS A 20 -26.50 56.13 -13.23
C CYS A 20 -25.59 56.77 -14.27
N SER A 21 -25.74 56.38 -15.54
CA SER A 21 -25.51 57.29 -16.67
C SER A 21 -26.49 57.03 -17.81
N SER A 22 -27.16 58.12 -18.19
CA SER A 22 -27.48 58.54 -19.55
C SER A 22 -28.61 57.84 -20.33
N ASP A 23 -29.68 58.63 -20.42
CA ASP A 23 -30.68 58.73 -21.48
C ASP A 23 -31.84 57.72 -21.54
N GLU A 24 -33.04 58.32 -21.39
CA GLU A 24 -34.42 57.84 -21.57
C GLU A 24 -35.15 57.24 -20.36
N CYS A 25 -36.06 58.07 -19.82
CA CYS A 25 -37.16 57.66 -18.95
C CYS A 25 -38.35 57.20 -19.81
N HIS A 26 -38.76 55.94 -19.69
CA HIS A 26 -40.13 55.53 -19.99
C HIS A 26 -40.73 54.75 -18.82
N ASN A 27 -41.85 55.27 -18.31
CA ASN A 27 -42.70 54.61 -17.33
C ASN A 27 -43.80 53.85 -18.09
N VAL A 28 -43.87 52.54 -17.92
CA VAL A 28 -45.06 51.76 -18.25
C VAL A 28 -45.36 50.85 -17.07
N GLN A 29 -46.47 51.15 -16.38
CA GLN A 29 -47.11 50.28 -15.42
C GLN A 29 -47.40 48.91 -16.07
N GLY A 30 -47.02 47.83 -15.39
CA GLY A 30 -47.36 46.49 -15.87
C GLY A 30 -46.96 45.38 -14.91
N THR A 31 -47.92 45.00 -14.08
CA THR A 31 -48.16 43.63 -13.56
C THR A 31 -47.21 43.02 -12.52
N LEU A 32 -47.84 42.71 -11.39
CA LEU A 32 -47.49 41.82 -10.28
C LEU A 32 -46.74 40.54 -10.72
N GLY A 33 -45.70 40.16 -9.95
CA GLY A 33 -45.03 38.87 -10.10
C GLY A 33 -43.96 38.62 -9.03
N GLU A 34 -44.38 37.98 -7.93
CA GLU A 34 -43.62 37.09 -7.04
C GLU A 34 -42.08 37.23 -6.93
N GLY A 35 -41.63 38.03 -5.95
CA GLY A 35 -40.26 37.95 -5.43
C GLY A 35 -40.23 37.27 -4.06
N SER A 36 -39.96 35.96 -3.98
CA SER A 36 -39.67 35.29 -2.69
C SER A 36 -39.08 33.86 -2.81
N SER A 37 -38.29 33.53 -3.84
CA SER A 37 -37.79 32.15 -3.99
C SER A 37 -36.37 32.00 -4.54
N SER A 38 -35.73 33.05 -5.09
CA SER A 38 -34.38 32.92 -5.66
C SER A 38 -33.25 33.09 -4.63
N ASN A 39 -33.41 33.94 -3.61
CA ASN A 39 -32.36 34.17 -2.60
C ASN A 39 -32.18 32.98 -1.65
N HIS A 40 -33.26 32.29 -1.28
CA HIS A 40 -33.18 31.08 -0.43
C HIS A 40 -32.52 29.90 -1.16
N ALA A 41 -32.75 29.77 -2.47
CA ALA A 41 -32.15 28.73 -3.31
C ALA A 41 -30.64 28.94 -3.50
N LEU A 42 -30.16 30.20 -3.65
CA LEU A 42 -28.72 30.49 -3.75
C LEU A 42 -27.99 30.29 -2.41
N THR A 43 -28.59 30.65 -1.28
CA THR A 43 -28.00 30.41 0.04
C THR A 43 -27.99 28.92 0.39
N ASN A 44 -29.04 28.17 0.04
CA ASN A 44 -29.09 26.72 0.25
C ASN A 44 -28.13 25.97 -0.69
N ARG A 45 -27.94 26.42 -1.94
CA ARG A 45 -26.91 25.87 -2.85
C ARG A 45 -25.48 26.18 -2.43
N LYS A 46 -25.23 27.30 -1.73
CA LYS A 46 -23.91 27.61 -1.14
C LYS A 46 -23.67 26.85 0.16
N LYS A 47 -24.70 26.73 1.02
CA LYS A 47 -24.66 25.97 2.27
C LYS A 47 -24.53 24.46 2.00
N GLY A 48 -25.26 23.92 1.03
CA GLY A 48 -25.16 22.54 0.55
C GLY A 48 -23.78 22.23 -0.04
N ARG A 49 -23.21 23.12 -0.86
CA ARG A 49 -21.83 22.96 -1.38
C ARG A 49 -20.73 23.07 -0.32
N ASN A 50 -20.93 23.84 0.76
CA ASN A 50 -20.01 23.87 1.90
C ASN A 50 -20.13 22.59 2.74
N MET A 51 -21.36 22.10 2.99
CA MET A 51 -21.61 20.82 3.69
C MET A 51 -21.13 19.59 2.91
N GLU A 52 -21.31 19.55 1.58
CA GLU A 52 -20.78 18.47 0.71
C GLU A 52 -19.25 18.46 0.70
N ARG A 53 -18.59 19.63 0.75
CA ARG A 53 -17.12 19.72 0.89
C ARG A 53 -16.64 19.33 2.28
N GLU A 54 -17.40 19.63 3.32
CA GLU A 54 -17.12 19.22 4.71
C GLU A 54 -17.29 17.70 4.88
N ASN A 55 -18.32 17.08 4.30
CA ASN A 55 -18.55 15.63 4.38
C ASN A 55 -17.61 14.80 3.49
N ASN A 56 -17.21 15.32 2.32
CA ASN A 56 -16.16 14.69 1.50
C ASN A 56 -14.78 14.77 2.18
N ALA A 57 -14.63 15.64 3.19
CA ALA A 57 -13.47 15.68 4.06
C ALA A 57 -13.55 14.67 5.22
N GLU A 58 -14.73 14.15 5.60
CA GLU A 58 -14.90 13.29 6.77
C GLU A 58 -14.34 11.87 6.62
N ASN A 59 -14.17 11.35 5.40
CA ASN A 59 -13.73 9.95 5.19
C ASN A 59 -12.54 9.81 4.22
N ARG A 60 -11.61 10.78 4.23
CA ARG A 60 -10.40 10.71 3.41
C ARG A 60 -9.40 9.73 4.01
N ILE A 61 -9.14 8.64 3.29
CA ILE A 61 -8.24 7.57 3.70
C ILE A 61 -6.87 7.76 3.05
N ALA A 62 -5.81 7.70 3.85
CA ALA A 62 -4.44 7.50 3.39
C ALA A 62 -3.97 6.08 3.72
N VAL A 63 -3.00 5.57 2.94
CA VAL A 63 -2.35 4.29 3.19
C VAL A 63 -0.92 4.54 3.63
N VAL A 64 -0.52 3.93 4.73
CA VAL A 64 0.86 3.94 5.22
C VAL A 64 1.39 2.52 5.16
N THR A 65 2.63 2.35 4.73
CA THR A 65 3.33 1.07 4.82
C THR A 65 4.77 1.28 5.28
N ASP A 66 5.55 0.21 5.37
CA ASP A 66 6.97 0.26 5.66
C ASP A 66 7.80 -0.28 4.49
N SER A 67 9.10 -0.01 4.48
CA SER A 67 9.98 -0.38 3.37
C SER A 67 10.17 -1.89 3.17
N ALA A 68 9.67 -2.76 4.05
CA ALA A 68 9.69 -4.20 3.80
C ALA A 68 8.61 -4.65 2.79
N ALA A 69 7.79 -3.72 2.28
CA ALA A 69 6.73 -4.00 1.29
C ALA A 69 7.30 -4.38 -0.09
N ALA A 70 8.60 -4.18 -0.29
CA ALA A 70 9.33 -4.51 -1.52
C ALA A 70 8.67 -3.93 -2.78
N LEU A 71 8.16 -2.71 -2.68
CA LEU A 71 7.67 -1.93 -3.81
C LEU A 71 8.86 -1.33 -4.57
N ASP A 72 8.75 -1.29 -5.90
CA ASP A 72 9.74 -0.63 -6.74
C ASP A 72 9.85 0.88 -6.42
N PRO A 73 11.05 1.48 -6.36
CA PRO A 73 11.22 2.89 -6.03
C PRO A 73 10.47 3.86 -6.94
N GLU A 74 10.35 3.58 -8.25
CA GLU A 74 9.61 4.43 -9.19
C GLU A 74 8.10 4.36 -8.91
N LEU A 75 7.60 3.17 -8.58
CA LEU A 75 6.22 2.98 -8.14
C LEU A 75 5.93 3.74 -6.84
N VAL A 76 6.83 3.63 -5.85
CA VAL A 76 6.70 4.38 -4.58
C VAL A 76 6.62 5.87 -4.85
N GLN A 77 7.46 6.40 -5.74
CA GLN A 77 7.44 7.83 -6.10
C GLN A 77 6.10 8.22 -6.73
N ARG A 78 5.59 7.44 -7.68
CA ARG A 78 4.29 7.71 -8.34
C ARG A 78 3.11 7.63 -7.37
N LEU A 79 3.08 6.63 -6.49
CA LEU A 79 2.03 6.50 -5.49
C LEU A 79 2.09 7.64 -4.47
N SER A 80 3.29 8.01 -4.02
CA SER A 80 3.49 9.11 -3.07
C SER A 80 3.06 10.46 -3.65
N ALA A 81 3.27 10.67 -4.96
CA ALA A 81 2.85 11.88 -5.66
C ALA A 81 1.32 12.09 -5.68
N ARG A 82 0.51 11.03 -5.51
CA ARG A 82 -0.95 11.13 -5.35
C ARG A 82 -1.36 11.71 -4.00
N GLY A 83 -0.44 11.68 -3.04
CA GLY A 83 -0.57 12.34 -1.76
C GLY A 83 -1.42 11.59 -0.72
N ASN A 84 -1.90 10.38 -0.99
CA ASN A 84 -2.58 9.51 -0.03
C ASN A 84 -1.76 8.25 0.31
N PHE A 85 -0.46 8.26 0.05
CA PHE A 85 0.45 7.16 0.33
C PHE A 85 1.73 7.66 0.99
N VAL A 86 2.21 6.94 2.02
CA VAL A 86 3.53 7.15 2.63
C VAL A 86 4.17 5.79 2.93
N MET A 87 5.43 5.62 2.53
CA MET A 87 6.24 4.47 2.92
C MET A 87 7.25 4.89 3.97
N VAL A 88 7.23 4.24 5.14
CA VAL A 88 8.14 4.50 6.25
C VAL A 88 9.41 3.67 6.08
N PRO A 89 10.60 4.29 5.92
CA PRO A 89 11.84 3.55 5.77
C PRO A 89 12.23 2.83 7.08
N MET A 90 12.75 1.62 6.95
CA MET A 90 13.29 0.85 8.07
C MET A 90 14.81 0.98 8.13
N PRO A 91 15.40 1.38 9.27
CA PRO A 91 16.84 1.55 9.38
C PRO A 91 17.63 0.24 9.19
N VAL A 92 18.74 0.36 8.48
CA VAL A 92 19.74 -0.71 8.31
C VAL A 92 21.09 -0.22 8.84
N THR A 93 21.78 -1.10 9.54
CA THR A 93 23.09 -0.80 10.17
C THR A 93 24.07 -1.92 9.88
N ILE A 94 25.24 -1.56 9.35
CA ILE A 94 26.38 -2.46 9.18
C ILE A 94 27.25 -2.37 10.43
N ARG A 95 27.57 -3.53 11.00
CA ARG A 95 28.43 -3.68 12.18
C ARG A 95 29.71 -4.38 11.79
N THR A 96 30.82 -3.69 12.01
CA THR A 96 32.18 -4.21 11.83
C THR A 96 32.86 -4.26 13.20
N PRO A 97 33.40 -5.42 13.63
CA PRO A 97 34.12 -5.49 14.90
C PRO A 97 35.28 -4.49 14.96
N GLY A 98 35.30 -3.64 15.99
CA GLY A 98 36.35 -2.63 16.17
C GLY A 98 36.12 -1.29 15.47
N GLU A 99 35.02 -1.13 14.73
CA GLU A 99 34.62 0.13 14.08
C GLU A 99 33.27 0.61 14.61
N PRO A 100 32.96 1.92 14.51
CA PRO A 100 31.63 2.42 14.83
C PRO A 100 30.56 1.82 13.90
N ASP A 101 29.35 1.65 14.43
CA ASP A 101 28.17 1.23 13.66
C ASP A 101 27.92 2.19 12.49
N ARG A 102 27.84 1.66 11.27
CA ARG A 102 27.52 2.44 10.08
C ARG A 102 26.03 2.37 9.78
N GLN A 103 25.31 3.46 10.03
CA GLN A 103 23.92 3.62 9.62
C GLN A 103 23.85 3.94 8.13
N LEU A 104 22.86 3.36 7.43
CA LEU A 104 22.70 3.52 5.98
C LEU A 104 21.58 4.51 5.59
N GLN A 105 20.99 5.20 6.57
CA GLN A 105 19.82 6.06 6.38
C GLN A 105 20.04 7.28 5.47
N ASP A 106 21.28 7.77 5.38
CA ASP A 106 21.64 8.96 4.60
C ASP A 106 22.20 8.61 3.21
N LEU A 107 22.17 7.32 2.84
CA LEU A 107 22.65 6.83 1.55
C LEU A 107 21.53 6.74 0.52
N THR A 108 21.90 6.87 -0.74
CA THR A 108 21.00 6.55 -1.86
C THR A 108 20.71 5.04 -1.93
N ALA A 109 19.60 4.65 -2.55
CA ALA A 109 19.23 3.23 -2.68
C ALA A 109 20.37 2.37 -3.27
N ALA A 110 21.05 2.87 -4.31
CA ALA A 110 22.18 2.19 -4.93
C ALA A 110 23.37 2.00 -3.98
N GLU A 111 23.71 3.04 -3.19
CA GLU A 111 24.78 2.97 -2.20
C GLU A 111 24.45 2.03 -1.04
N VAL A 112 23.18 1.98 -0.63
CA VAL A 112 22.70 1.03 0.39
C VAL A 112 22.86 -0.40 -0.12
N ASP A 113 22.42 -0.68 -1.34
CA ASP A 113 22.51 -2.01 -1.94
C ASP A 113 23.97 -2.45 -2.09
N GLU A 114 24.85 -1.57 -2.58
CA GLU A 114 26.29 -1.84 -2.68
C GLU A 114 26.90 -2.11 -1.31
N ALA A 115 26.58 -1.29 -0.31
CA ALA A 115 27.10 -1.46 1.05
C ALA A 115 26.65 -2.78 1.68
N ILE A 116 25.40 -3.19 1.48
CA ILE A 116 24.87 -4.48 1.98
C ILE A 116 25.53 -5.65 1.25
N MET A 117 25.66 -5.57 -0.08
CA MET A 117 26.33 -6.61 -0.87
C MET A 117 27.79 -6.78 -0.42
N LEU A 118 28.52 -5.68 -0.28
CA LEU A 118 29.90 -5.70 0.20
C LEU A 118 30.00 -6.25 1.62
N ALA A 119 29.11 -5.85 2.53
CA ALA A 119 29.07 -6.37 3.89
C ALA A 119 28.88 -7.90 3.92
N HIS A 120 27.99 -8.44 3.07
CA HIS A 120 27.80 -9.89 2.96
C HIS A 120 29.05 -10.59 2.42
N VAL A 121 29.71 -10.03 1.42
CA VAL A 121 30.97 -10.57 0.87
C VAL A 121 32.09 -10.55 1.91
N MET A 122 32.18 -9.49 2.72
CA MET A 122 33.18 -9.32 3.78
C MET A 122 32.85 -10.10 5.06
N GLY A 123 31.70 -10.79 5.13
CA GLY A 123 31.24 -11.49 6.34
C GLY A 123 30.89 -10.55 7.51
N GLN A 124 30.62 -9.28 7.22
CA GLN A 124 30.16 -8.30 8.21
C GLN A 124 28.73 -8.60 8.66
N THR A 125 28.35 -8.08 9.83
CA THR A 125 26.98 -8.24 10.33
C THR A 125 26.13 -7.08 9.88
N VAL A 126 25.17 -7.34 8.99
CA VAL A 126 24.09 -6.40 8.69
C VAL A 126 22.95 -6.65 9.67
N SER A 127 22.47 -5.59 10.31
CA SER A 127 21.37 -5.62 11.27
C SER A 127 20.30 -4.61 10.89
N THR A 128 19.06 -4.89 11.26
CA THR A 128 17.92 -4.02 10.97
C THR A 128 17.10 -3.77 12.23
N SER A 129 16.45 -2.62 12.27
CA SER A 129 15.50 -2.25 13.33
C SER A 129 14.17 -1.82 12.71
N GLY A 130 13.09 -1.96 13.50
CA GLY A 130 11.82 -1.33 13.14
C GLY A 130 11.90 0.20 13.23
N PRO A 131 11.02 0.94 12.53
CA PRO A 131 10.87 2.37 12.76
C PRO A 131 10.43 2.64 14.20
N ALA A 132 10.89 3.75 14.78
CA ALA A 132 10.47 4.13 16.12
C ALA A 132 8.99 4.57 16.12
N PRO A 133 8.24 4.38 17.22
CA PRO A 133 6.85 4.83 17.31
C PRO A 133 6.63 6.31 16.98
N GLY A 134 7.59 7.18 17.34
CA GLY A 134 7.54 8.61 17.03
C GLY A 134 7.53 8.90 15.52
N VAL A 135 8.27 8.12 14.73
CA VAL A 135 8.29 8.27 13.27
C VAL A 135 6.91 8.00 12.67
N PHE A 136 6.21 6.98 13.16
CA PHE A 136 4.82 6.73 12.76
C PHE A 136 3.87 7.84 13.21
N ALA A 137 4.02 8.33 14.45
CA ALA A 137 3.20 9.43 14.95
C ALA A 137 3.33 10.69 14.08
N ASP A 138 4.56 11.05 13.71
CA ASP A 138 4.86 12.20 12.84
C ASP A 138 4.22 12.03 11.45
N VAL A 139 4.33 10.84 10.85
CA VAL A 139 3.70 10.53 9.55
C VAL A 139 2.18 10.64 9.63
N TYR A 140 1.56 10.09 10.67
CA TYR A 140 0.11 10.18 10.86
C TYR A 140 -0.35 11.62 11.09
N ASP A 141 0.43 12.42 11.81
CA ASP A 141 0.16 13.83 12.04
C ASP A 141 0.34 14.68 10.79
N GLU A 142 1.32 14.36 9.94
CA GLU A 142 1.49 15.00 8.64
C GLU A 142 0.27 14.72 7.75
N LEU A 143 -0.17 13.47 7.66
CA LEU A 143 -1.36 13.08 6.90
C LEU A 143 -2.62 13.78 7.45
N ALA A 144 -2.78 13.87 8.77
CA ALA A 144 -3.86 14.63 9.38
C ALA A 144 -3.83 16.12 8.97
N SER A 145 -2.64 16.74 8.94
CA SER A 145 -2.47 18.14 8.52
C SER A 145 -2.83 18.37 7.04
N ARG A 146 -2.73 17.32 6.21
CA ARG A 146 -3.14 17.30 4.80
C ARG A 146 -4.64 17.01 4.62
N GLY A 147 -5.37 16.87 5.73
CA GLY A 147 -6.81 16.67 5.78
C GLY A 147 -7.26 15.23 5.55
N PHE A 148 -6.39 14.24 5.78
CA PHE A 148 -6.82 12.84 5.90
C PHE A 148 -7.42 12.61 7.29
N THR A 149 -8.61 12.00 7.34
CA THR A 149 -9.29 11.68 8.60
C THR A 149 -9.02 10.27 9.07
N HIS A 150 -8.60 9.40 8.14
CA HIS A 150 -8.27 8.02 8.43
C HIS A 150 -6.97 7.58 7.75
N VAL A 151 -6.24 6.69 8.41
CA VAL A 151 -5.06 6.02 7.89
C VAL A 151 -5.24 4.51 8.01
N VAL A 152 -5.03 3.78 6.92
CA VAL A 152 -4.84 2.33 6.96
C VAL A 152 -3.34 2.05 6.87
N SER A 153 -2.75 1.56 7.96
CA SER A 153 -1.30 1.39 8.12
C SER A 153 -0.93 -0.09 8.07
N VAL A 154 -0.42 -0.56 6.94
CA VAL A 154 -0.17 -1.99 6.65
C VAL A 154 1.31 -2.31 6.75
N HIS A 155 1.67 -3.30 7.57
CA HIS A 155 3.06 -3.60 7.88
C HIS A 155 3.42 -5.07 7.73
N LEU A 156 4.72 -5.35 7.58
CA LEU A 156 5.23 -6.72 7.62
C LEU A 156 4.81 -7.44 8.90
N SER A 157 4.80 -8.77 8.85
CA SER A 157 4.28 -9.59 9.93
C SER A 157 4.83 -9.22 11.32
N GLY A 158 3.92 -9.10 12.29
CA GLY A 158 4.24 -8.89 13.70
C GLY A 158 5.09 -10.00 14.32
N GLU A 159 5.07 -11.21 13.75
CA GLU A 159 5.90 -12.34 14.19
C GLU A 159 7.37 -12.23 13.73
N LEU A 160 7.65 -11.36 12.74
CA LEU A 160 8.99 -11.15 12.18
C LEU A 160 9.62 -9.83 12.65
N SER A 161 8.80 -8.85 13.02
CA SER A 161 9.23 -7.51 13.40
C SER A 161 8.26 -6.84 14.37
N GLY A 162 8.80 -6.01 15.27
CA GLY A 162 8.01 -5.13 16.15
C GLY A 162 7.37 -3.92 15.44
N THR A 163 7.44 -3.82 14.11
CA THR A 163 6.93 -2.67 13.34
C THR A 163 5.43 -2.45 13.54
N VAL A 164 4.62 -3.51 13.57
CA VAL A 164 3.18 -3.41 13.83
C VAL A 164 2.90 -2.76 15.20
N GLU A 165 3.63 -3.18 16.23
CA GLU A 165 3.49 -2.61 17.58
C GLU A 165 4.00 -1.16 17.65
N ALA A 166 5.06 -0.83 16.92
CA ALA A 166 5.55 0.53 16.80
C ALA A 166 4.52 1.44 16.12
N ALA A 167 3.89 0.98 15.04
CA ALA A 167 2.81 1.68 14.35
C ALA A 167 1.58 1.86 15.24
N ARG A 168 1.14 0.82 15.96
CA ARG A 168 0.04 0.92 16.96
C ARG A 168 0.35 1.93 18.06
N THR A 169 1.61 2.00 18.49
CA THR A 169 2.07 2.98 19.47
C THR A 169 2.08 4.38 18.88
N GLY A 170 2.60 4.56 17.67
CA GLY A 170 2.55 5.84 16.94
C GLY A 170 1.11 6.34 16.72
N ALA A 171 0.17 5.44 16.43
CA ALA A 171 -1.24 5.74 16.30
C ALA A 171 -1.86 6.30 17.60
N ARG A 172 -1.43 5.80 18.78
CA ARG A 172 -1.87 6.35 20.07
C ARG A 172 -1.26 7.73 20.36
N LEU A 173 -0.08 8.01 19.82
CA LEU A 173 0.65 9.25 20.04
C LEU A 173 0.22 10.37 19.07
N SER A 174 -0.32 10.03 17.89
CA SER A 174 -0.74 11.00 16.89
C SER A 174 -2.09 11.65 17.21
N ARG A 175 -2.38 12.77 16.55
CA ARG A 175 -3.65 13.50 16.65
C ARG A 175 -4.84 12.74 16.09
N LEU A 176 -4.61 11.79 15.16
CA LEU A 176 -5.66 10.90 14.65
C LEU A 176 -6.10 9.87 15.71
N GLY A 177 -5.21 9.52 16.64
CA GLY A 177 -5.47 8.54 17.68
C GLY A 177 -5.76 7.14 17.14
N SER A 178 -6.05 6.20 18.05
CA SER A 178 -6.39 4.81 17.68
C SER A 178 -7.71 4.66 16.92
N LYS A 179 -8.53 5.71 16.83
CA LYS A 179 -9.77 5.71 16.04
C LYS A 179 -9.54 6.12 14.59
N GLY A 180 -8.59 7.02 14.34
CA GLY A 180 -8.25 7.47 13.00
C GLY A 180 -7.17 6.64 12.31
N VAL A 181 -6.50 5.72 13.01
CA VAL A 181 -5.47 4.85 12.41
C VAL A 181 -5.80 3.38 12.62
N SER A 182 -6.09 2.68 11.53
CA SER A 182 -6.26 1.23 11.47
C SER A 182 -4.94 0.57 11.12
N VAL A 183 -4.25 -0.02 12.11
CA VAL A 183 -2.98 -0.73 11.89
C VAL A 183 -3.24 -2.20 11.55
N VAL A 184 -2.78 -2.62 10.38
CA VAL A 184 -2.95 -3.98 9.82
C VAL A 184 -1.62 -4.74 9.91
N ASP A 185 -1.65 -5.87 10.62
CA ASP A 185 -0.61 -6.89 10.55
C ASP A 185 -0.87 -7.74 9.31
N SER A 186 0.00 -7.66 8.31
CA SER A 186 -0.17 -8.42 7.06
C SER A 186 0.00 -9.92 7.22
N ARG A 187 0.62 -10.40 8.32
CA ARG A 187 1.03 -11.79 8.51
C ARG A 187 1.86 -12.37 7.35
N THR A 188 2.49 -11.51 6.54
CA THR A 188 3.40 -11.86 5.45
C THR A 188 4.54 -10.84 5.33
N VAL A 189 5.31 -10.86 4.25
CA VAL A 189 6.46 -9.99 4.01
C VAL A 189 6.66 -9.72 2.51
N ALA A 190 7.49 -8.74 2.15
CA ALA A 190 7.83 -8.38 0.78
C ALA A 190 6.58 -8.07 -0.08
N GLY A 191 6.68 -8.31 -1.38
CA GLY A 191 5.63 -7.98 -2.35
C GLY A 191 4.30 -8.67 -2.12
N ALA A 192 4.18 -9.65 -1.22
CA ALA A 192 2.88 -10.22 -0.86
C ALA A 192 1.95 -9.17 -0.24
N TYR A 193 2.42 -8.41 0.76
CA TYR A 193 1.62 -7.30 1.28
C TYR A 193 1.86 -5.99 0.52
N GLY A 194 2.99 -5.84 -0.17
CA GLY A 194 3.20 -4.75 -1.13
C GLY A 194 2.11 -4.75 -2.21
N HIS A 195 1.78 -5.92 -2.76
CA HIS A 195 0.67 -6.09 -3.69
C HIS A 195 -0.66 -5.63 -3.09
N ALA A 196 -0.97 -6.04 -1.84
CA ALA A 196 -2.16 -5.58 -1.13
C ALA A 196 -2.24 -4.05 -0.97
N VAL A 197 -1.11 -3.40 -0.68
CA VAL A 197 -1.00 -1.93 -0.60
C VAL A 197 -1.31 -1.27 -1.94
N VAL A 198 -0.74 -1.79 -3.04
CA VAL A 198 -0.98 -1.28 -4.39
C VAL A 198 -2.45 -1.43 -4.77
N ARG A 199 -3.04 -2.60 -4.55
CA ARG A 199 -4.47 -2.86 -4.82
C ARG A 199 -5.39 -1.95 -4.00
N ALA A 200 -5.06 -1.71 -2.74
CA ALA A 200 -5.81 -0.78 -1.89
C ALA A 200 -5.74 0.66 -2.41
N LEU A 201 -4.56 1.12 -2.86
CA LEU A 201 -4.39 2.44 -3.46
C LEU A 201 -5.08 2.55 -4.81
N GLU A 202 -5.07 1.51 -5.65
CA GLU A 202 -5.86 1.45 -6.88
C GLU A 202 -7.34 1.62 -6.58
N MET A 203 -7.89 0.88 -5.61
CA MET A 203 -9.29 1.00 -5.18
C MET A 203 -9.65 2.41 -4.73
N LEU A 204 -8.84 3.02 -3.84
CA LEU A 204 -9.07 4.38 -3.35
C LEU A 204 -9.01 5.44 -4.45
N ASN A 205 -8.07 5.28 -5.39
CA ASN A 205 -7.83 6.29 -6.42
C ASN A 205 -8.80 6.15 -7.60
N SER A 206 -9.21 4.94 -7.97
CA SER A 206 -10.23 4.70 -8.99
C SER A 206 -11.59 5.26 -8.56
N ALA A 207 -11.96 5.08 -7.28
CA ALA A 207 -13.17 5.66 -6.69
C ALA A 207 -13.15 7.21 -6.66
N SER A 208 -11.97 7.84 -6.73
CA SER A 208 -11.81 9.30 -6.68
C SER A 208 -12.00 9.99 -8.05
N SER A 209 -12.05 9.23 -9.15
CA SER A 209 -12.00 9.77 -10.52
C SER A 209 -13.29 10.49 -10.98
N ASN A 210 -14.44 10.29 -10.30
CA ASN A 210 -15.74 10.87 -10.67
C ASN A 210 -16.69 11.16 -9.48
N PHE A 211 -16.19 11.28 -8.23
CA PHE A 211 -17.05 11.17 -7.04
C PHE A 211 -17.22 12.45 -6.19
N VAL A 212 -18.49 12.78 -5.89
CA VAL A 212 -18.92 13.69 -4.81
C VAL A 212 -19.96 12.93 -3.95
N PRO A 213 -19.64 12.52 -2.71
CA PRO A 213 -20.62 11.98 -1.77
C PRO A 213 -21.59 13.06 -1.29
N SER A 214 -22.88 12.74 -1.19
CA SER A 214 -23.89 13.54 -0.49
C SER A 214 -24.27 12.86 0.83
N PRO A 215 -24.49 13.59 1.95
CA PRO A 215 -24.92 13.02 3.22
C PRO A 215 -26.27 12.28 3.17
N ASP A 216 -27.11 12.60 2.18
CA ASP A 216 -28.42 11.95 2.02
C ASP A 216 -28.32 10.66 1.19
N TYR A 217 -27.18 10.42 0.53
CA TYR A 217 -26.87 9.25 -0.31
C TYR A 217 -25.35 8.98 -0.32
N PRO A 218 -24.82 8.10 0.56
CA PRO A 218 -23.46 7.60 0.38
C PRO A 218 -23.42 6.86 -0.97
N SER A 219 -22.46 7.15 -1.85
CA SER A 219 -22.29 6.23 -2.99
C SER A 219 -21.87 4.87 -2.46
N SER A 220 -22.23 3.85 -3.22
CA SER A 220 -21.85 2.47 -2.99
C SER A 220 -20.35 2.21 -3.23
N ASP A 221 -19.55 3.21 -3.63
CA ASP A 221 -18.31 2.98 -4.40
C ASP A 221 -17.01 3.44 -3.70
N TYR A 222 -17.06 4.25 -2.64
CA TYR A 222 -15.85 4.56 -1.84
C TYR A 222 -15.78 3.63 -0.62
N PRO A 223 -14.72 2.82 -0.46
CA PRO A 223 -14.64 1.85 0.62
C PRO A 223 -14.53 2.56 1.97
N THR A 224 -15.26 2.04 2.96
CA THR A 224 -14.99 2.39 4.36
C THR A 224 -13.61 1.90 4.78
N THR A 225 -13.05 2.45 5.86
CA THR A 225 -11.79 1.97 6.44
C THR A 225 -11.82 0.49 6.80
N GLY A 226 -12.93 0.01 7.39
CA GLY A 226 -13.11 -1.41 7.70
C GLY A 226 -13.08 -2.28 6.46
N GLN A 227 -13.83 -1.89 5.41
CA GLN A 227 -13.83 -2.59 4.13
C GLN A 227 -12.45 -2.62 3.46
N LEU A 228 -11.68 -1.53 3.54
CA LEU A 228 -10.33 -1.50 2.99
C LEU A 228 -9.37 -2.40 3.78
N VAL A 229 -9.50 -2.44 5.11
CA VAL A 229 -8.74 -3.35 5.99
C VAL A 229 -9.06 -4.81 5.63
N ASP A 230 -10.34 -5.17 5.56
CA ASP A 230 -10.79 -6.51 5.22
C ASP A 230 -10.28 -6.92 3.82
N TYR A 231 -10.33 -6.00 2.86
CA TYR A 231 -9.79 -6.22 1.51
C TYR A 231 -8.28 -6.50 1.55
N ILE A 232 -7.50 -5.64 2.21
CA ILE A 232 -6.04 -5.80 2.34
C ILE A 232 -5.69 -7.13 3.00
N GLN A 233 -6.38 -7.48 4.09
CA GLN A 233 -6.18 -8.74 4.79
C GLN A 233 -6.48 -9.92 3.86
N SER A 234 -7.60 -9.86 3.12
CA SER A 234 -7.92 -10.92 2.16
C SER A 234 -6.89 -11.05 1.05
N VAL A 235 -6.33 -9.94 0.53
CA VAL A 235 -5.22 -10.01 -0.45
C VAL A 235 -4.00 -10.67 0.18
N CYS A 236 -3.61 -10.29 1.39
CA CYS A 236 -2.47 -10.88 2.10
C CYS A 236 -2.66 -12.38 2.36
N GLU A 237 -3.87 -12.81 2.75
CA GLU A 237 -4.22 -14.21 2.98
C GLU A 237 -4.21 -15.05 1.70
N GLN A 238 -4.61 -14.45 0.57
CA GLN A 238 -4.61 -15.12 -0.73
C GLN A 238 -3.25 -15.04 -1.43
N SER A 239 -2.31 -14.21 -0.95
CA SER A 239 -0.96 -14.15 -1.50
C SER A 239 -0.06 -15.23 -0.90
N THR A 240 0.65 -15.96 -1.77
CA THR A 240 1.66 -16.92 -1.35
C THR A 240 3.05 -16.42 -1.76
N LEU A 241 3.98 -16.37 -0.80
CA LEU A 241 5.38 -16.04 -1.06
C LEU A 241 6.24 -17.30 -0.91
N TYR A 242 7.01 -17.61 -1.95
CA TYR A 242 8.09 -18.59 -1.90
C TYR A 242 9.43 -17.91 -2.06
N PHE A 243 10.43 -18.36 -1.30
CA PHE A 243 11.77 -17.79 -1.40
C PHE A 243 12.85 -18.86 -1.34
N TYR A 244 13.93 -18.61 -2.06
CA TYR A 244 15.21 -19.29 -1.92
C TYR A 244 16.22 -18.30 -1.35
N ILE A 245 16.94 -18.74 -0.32
CA ILE A 245 18.07 -18.01 0.25
C ILE A 245 19.32 -18.90 0.34
N PRO A 246 20.50 -18.41 -0.06
CA PRO A 246 21.72 -19.21 -0.08
C PRO A 246 22.19 -19.68 1.30
N THR A 247 21.90 -18.91 2.35
CA THR A 247 22.20 -19.24 3.75
C THR A 247 21.12 -18.67 4.68
N LEU A 248 20.87 -19.37 5.78
CA LEU A 248 19.97 -18.94 6.85
C LEU A 248 20.70 -18.22 8.00
N ASP A 249 22.00 -17.99 7.88
CA ASP A 249 22.81 -17.45 8.99
C ASP A 249 22.34 -16.08 9.47
N ALA A 250 22.01 -15.17 8.55
CA ALA A 250 21.55 -13.84 8.93
C ALA A 250 20.17 -13.89 9.60
N LEU A 251 19.21 -14.66 9.05
CA LEU A 251 17.90 -14.86 9.67
C LEU A 251 18.00 -15.56 11.04
N ARG A 252 18.91 -16.52 11.20
CA ARG A 252 19.17 -17.21 12.48
C ARG A 252 19.75 -16.27 13.51
N ARG A 253 20.81 -15.52 13.17
CA ARG A 253 21.42 -14.51 14.06
C ARG A 253 20.43 -13.41 14.41
N GLY A 254 19.55 -13.07 13.48
CA GLY A 254 18.46 -12.13 13.71
C GLY A 254 17.35 -12.67 14.63
N GLY A 255 17.28 -13.98 14.88
CA GLY A 255 16.20 -14.58 15.69
C GLY A 255 14.86 -14.71 14.97
N ARG A 256 14.82 -14.56 13.63
CA ARG A 256 13.61 -14.67 12.81
C ARG A 256 13.31 -16.12 12.38
N VAL A 257 14.27 -17.03 12.55
CA VAL A 257 14.10 -18.47 12.31
C VAL A 257 13.78 -19.14 13.64
N SER A 258 12.67 -19.89 13.71
CA SER A 258 12.33 -20.63 14.92
C SER A 258 13.42 -21.67 15.25
N PRO A 259 13.68 -21.97 16.53
CA PRO A 259 14.67 -22.99 16.90
C PRO A 259 14.41 -24.36 16.28
N ALA A 260 13.14 -24.70 16.05
CA ALA A 260 12.73 -25.94 15.38
C ALA A 260 13.16 -25.99 13.90
N LEU A 261 13.17 -24.84 13.23
CA LEU A 261 13.72 -24.70 11.88
C LEU A 261 15.26 -24.64 11.92
N ALA A 262 15.85 -24.09 12.98
CA ALA A 262 17.28 -23.81 13.14
C ALA A 262 18.21 -25.03 13.37
N MET A 263 17.79 -26.26 13.06
CA MET A 263 18.48 -27.51 13.45
C MET A 263 20.02 -27.45 13.33
N VAL A 264 20.70 -27.58 14.47
CA VAL A 264 22.16 -27.44 14.61
C VAL A 264 22.88 -28.49 13.77
N GLY A 265 23.75 -28.04 12.85
CA GLY A 265 24.68 -28.90 12.10
C GLY A 265 24.28 -29.26 10.67
N GLN A 266 22.98 -29.40 10.36
CA GLN A 266 22.52 -29.72 8.98
C GLN A 266 22.14 -28.47 8.17
N MET A 267 21.92 -27.33 8.84
CA MET A 267 21.47 -26.09 8.21
C MET A 267 22.40 -25.59 7.11
N PHE A 268 23.72 -25.73 7.30
CA PHE A 268 24.72 -25.22 6.36
C PHE A 268 24.81 -26.04 5.06
N GLN A 269 24.25 -27.26 5.04
CA GLN A 269 24.32 -28.16 3.89
C GLN A 269 23.06 -28.14 3.02
N ILE A 270 22.05 -27.36 3.42
CA ILE A 270 20.80 -27.24 2.67
C ILE A 270 20.68 -25.86 2.02
N LYS A 271 19.95 -25.84 0.90
CA LYS A 271 19.61 -24.68 0.09
C LYS A 271 18.08 -24.56 0.12
N PRO A 272 17.53 -24.14 1.28
CA PRO A 272 16.11 -24.33 1.57
C PRO A 272 15.25 -23.42 0.72
N ILE A 273 14.07 -23.95 0.39
CA ILE A 273 12.94 -23.17 -0.11
C ILE A 273 12.03 -22.91 1.08
N GLY A 274 11.74 -21.64 1.32
CA GLY A 274 10.88 -21.21 2.40
C GLY A 274 9.60 -20.54 1.91
N THR A 275 8.68 -20.39 2.85
CA THR A 275 7.43 -19.64 2.69
C THR A 275 7.09 -18.93 4.00
N ILE A 276 5.98 -18.18 4.02
CA ILE A 276 5.40 -17.63 5.23
C ILE A 276 4.14 -18.42 5.59
N THR A 277 4.07 -18.89 6.84
CA THR A 277 2.90 -19.58 7.39
C THR A 277 2.63 -19.01 8.77
N GLU A 278 1.40 -18.55 9.02
CA GLU A 278 1.02 -17.91 10.29
C GLU A 278 1.94 -16.75 10.69
N GLY A 279 2.35 -15.92 9.72
CA GLY A 279 3.28 -14.81 9.95
C GLY A 279 4.75 -15.22 10.12
N LYS A 280 5.07 -16.51 10.14
CA LYS A 280 6.43 -17.01 10.43
C LYS A 280 7.06 -17.63 9.20
N LEU A 281 8.39 -17.61 9.16
CA LEU A 281 9.15 -18.39 8.19
C LEU A 281 8.84 -19.89 8.40
N ALA A 282 8.60 -20.60 7.30
CA ALA A 282 8.40 -22.04 7.27
C ALA A 282 9.21 -22.66 6.12
N TYR A 283 9.52 -23.95 6.20
CA TYR A 283 10.13 -24.68 5.09
C TYR A 283 9.06 -25.26 4.19
N VAL A 284 9.28 -25.11 2.88
CA VAL A 284 8.60 -25.89 1.86
C VAL A 284 9.43 -27.15 1.61
N GLU A 285 10.69 -26.96 1.18
CA GLU A 285 11.58 -28.06 0.81
C GLU A 285 13.05 -27.76 1.18
N ARG A 286 13.86 -28.82 1.25
CA ARG A 286 15.28 -28.74 1.66
C ARG A 286 16.25 -29.35 0.63
N PRO A 287 16.31 -28.84 -0.61
CA PRO A 287 17.34 -29.24 -1.58
C PRO A 287 18.75 -29.03 -1.05
N ARG A 288 19.74 -29.76 -1.57
CA ARG A 288 21.16 -29.63 -1.20
C ARG A 288 21.97 -28.72 -2.13
N THR A 289 21.46 -28.46 -3.33
CA THR A 289 22.13 -27.64 -4.35
C THR A 289 21.26 -26.46 -4.74
N ALA A 290 21.90 -25.33 -5.09
CA ALA A 290 21.19 -24.14 -5.53
C ALA A 290 20.39 -24.39 -6.82
N ALA A 291 20.97 -25.13 -7.78
CA ALA A 291 20.28 -25.48 -9.01
C ALA A 291 18.97 -26.23 -8.76
N ARG A 292 18.99 -27.25 -7.87
CA ARG A 292 17.77 -27.99 -7.52
C ARG A 292 16.78 -27.14 -6.72
N ALA A 293 17.27 -26.22 -5.89
CA ALA A 293 16.41 -25.29 -5.16
C ALA A 293 15.67 -24.33 -6.10
N LEU A 294 16.35 -23.79 -7.10
CA LEU A 294 15.75 -22.87 -8.07
C LEU A 294 14.76 -23.58 -9.01
N GLU A 295 15.13 -24.76 -9.51
CA GLU A 295 14.21 -25.62 -10.28
C GLU A 295 12.93 -25.89 -9.49
N ARG A 296 13.09 -26.31 -8.23
CA ARG A 296 11.95 -26.66 -7.39
C ARG A 296 11.14 -25.44 -6.95
N LEU A 297 11.77 -24.28 -6.80
CA LEU A 297 11.10 -23.00 -6.54
C LEU A 297 10.12 -22.65 -7.67
N VAL A 298 10.53 -22.85 -8.94
CA VAL A 298 9.65 -22.69 -10.10
C VAL A 298 8.49 -23.68 -10.02
N GLU A 299 8.76 -24.97 -9.79
CA GLU A 299 7.72 -26.00 -9.74
C GLU A 299 6.65 -25.73 -8.66
N VAL A 300 7.04 -25.35 -7.44
CA VAL A 300 6.07 -25.06 -6.36
C VAL A 300 5.29 -23.77 -6.63
N THR A 301 5.91 -22.78 -7.28
CA THR A 301 5.25 -21.55 -7.71
C THR A 301 4.18 -21.86 -8.76
N VAL A 302 4.53 -22.62 -9.81
CA VAL A 302 3.60 -23.05 -10.87
C VAL A 302 2.43 -23.85 -10.28
N GLN A 303 2.70 -24.74 -9.33
CA GLN A 303 1.66 -25.52 -8.68
C GLN A 303 0.65 -24.62 -7.94
N THR A 304 1.14 -23.63 -7.20
CA THR A 304 0.30 -22.68 -6.46
C THR A 304 -0.50 -21.77 -7.41
N CYS A 305 0.12 -21.31 -8.49
CA CYS A 305 -0.57 -20.58 -9.55
C CYS A 305 -1.78 -21.37 -10.10
N ARG A 306 -1.60 -22.65 -10.41
CA ARG A 306 -2.68 -23.52 -10.91
C ARG A 306 -3.79 -23.73 -9.87
N GLU A 307 -3.43 -23.88 -8.59
CA GLU A 307 -4.40 -24.01 -7.50
C GLU A 307 -5.26 -22.75 -7.34
N HIS A 308 -4.64 -21.58 -7.41
CA HIS A 308 -5.32 -20.29 -7.39
C HIS A 308 -6.23 -20.09 -8.62
N GLN A 309 -5.74 -20.41 -9.83
CA GLN A 309 -6.55 -20.37 -11.06
C GLN A 309 -7.79 -21.26 -10.95
N HIS A 310 -7.62 -22.48 -10.41
CA HIS A 310 -8.73 -23.41 -10.19
C HIS A 310 -9.72 -22.87 -9.15
N ALA A 311 -9.24 -22.30 -8.04
CA ALA A 311 -10.10 -21.67 -7.03
C ALA A 311 -10.88 -20.47 -7.59
N ALA A 312 -10.24 -19.65 -8.42
CA ALA A 312 -10.88 -18.54 -9.11
C ALA A 312 -11.99 -19.01 -10.06
N ALA A 313 -11.72 -20.05 -10.85
CA ALA A 313 -12.69 -20.64 -11.77
C ALA A 313 -13.91 -21.27 -11.05
N LEU A 314 -13.71 -21.91 -9.89
CA LEU A 314 -14.82 -22.41 -9.08
C LEU A 314 -15.69 -21.28 -8.51
N THR A 315 -15.06 -20.17 -8.13
CA THR A 315 -15.75 -19.00 -7.58
C THR A 315 -16.57 -18.28 -8.66
N SER A 316 -16.06 -18.18 -9.89
CA SER A 316 -16.79 -17.58 -11.01
C SER A 316 -17.99 -18.42 -11.46
N VAL A 317 -17.86 -19.76 -11.48
CA VAL A 317 -18.96 -20.67 -11.82
C VAL A 317 -20.07 -20.68 -10.75
N ALA A 318 -19.71 -20.48 -9.48
CA ALA A 318 -20.68 -20.38 -8.39
C ALA A 318 -21.46 -19.06 -8.36
N ALA A 319 -21.09 -18.07 -9.19
CA ALA A 319 -21.79 -16.82 -9.39
C ALA A 319 -22.38 -16.73 -10.81
N PRO A 320 -23.31 -17.61 -11.21
CA PRO A 320 -23.98 -17.45 -12.49
C PRO A 320 -24.78 -16.15 -12.49
N ASP A 321 -24.78 -15.45 -13.63
CA ASP A 321 -25.53 -14.21 -13.90
C ASP A 321 -26.88 -14.22 -13.20
N LEU A 322 -26.99 -13.41 -12.14
CA LEU A 322 -28.26 -13.16 -11.48
C LEU A 322 -29.06 -12.22 -12.38
N ASP A 323 -29.75 -12.83 -13.34
CA ASP A 323 -30.59 -12.19 -14.34
C ASP A 323 -31.59 -11.20 -13.71
N SER A 324 -31.35 -9.92 -13.96
CA SER A 324 -32.24 -8.75 -14.13
C SER A 324 -33.58 -8.58 -13.40
N SER A 325 -33.96 -9.38 -12.40
CA SER A 325 -35.31 -9.30 -11.80
C SER A 325 -35.39 -9.45 -10.27
N LEU A 326 -34.27 -9.59 -9.56
CA LEU A 326 -34.22 -9.63 -8.08
C LEU A 326 -33.33 -8.56 -7.45
N ALA A 327 -33.12 -7.43 -8.14
CA ALA A 327 -32.28 -6.32 -7.69
C ALA A 327 -32.82 -5.53 -6.46
N SER A 328 -33.92 -5.96 -5.84
CA SER A 328 -34.54 -5.23 -4.73
C SER A 328 -34.42 -5.88 -3.34
N PHE A 329 -33.89 -7.10 -3.18
CA PHE A 329 -33.95 -7.79 -1.88
C PHE A 329 -32.70 -8.49 -1.34
N SER A 330 -31.50 -8.16 -1.83
CA SER A 330 -30.27 -8.45 -1.07
C SER A 330 -29.14 -7.47 -1.40
N ARG A 331 -29.21 -6.26 -0.82
CA ARG A 331 -28.07 -5.31 -0.73
C ARG A 331 -27.49 -5.28 0.67
N THR A 332 -27.28 -6.46 1.26
CA THR A 332 -26.61 -6.59 2.55
C THR A 332 -25.29 -7.31 2.31
N SER A 333 -24.21 -6.53 2.38
CA SER A 333 -22.80 -6.97 2.39
C SER A 333 -22.24 -7.46 1.06
N PHE A 334 -21.89 -6.53 0.16
CA PHE A 334 -20.89 -6.82 -0.88
C PHE A 334 -19.56 -7.04 -0.14
N SER A 335 -19.18 -8.30 0.05
CA SER A 335 -17.87 -8.65 0.64
C SER A 335 -16.81 -8.27 -0.39
N LEU A 336 -16.02 -7.24 -0.11
CA LEU A 336 -14.82 -6.87 -0.88
C LEU A 336 -13.71 -7.90 -0.63
N LYS A 337 -13.99 -9.19 -0.85
CA LYS A 337 -13.01 -10.25 -0.66
C LYS A 337 -12.19 -10.39 -1.94
N ALA A 338 -10.89 -10.37 -1.80
CA ALA A 338 -9.94 -10.65 -2.87
C ALA A 338 -10.11 -12.07 -3.39
N THR A 339 -10.12 -12.23 -4.73
CA THR A 339 -10.02 -13.53 -5.39
C THR A 339 -8.62 -13.67 -5.97
N PRO A 340 -7.85 -14.71 -5.61
CA PRO A 340 -6.54 -14.96 -6.19
C PRO A 340 -6.68 -15.21 -7.70
N ARG A 341 -5.69 -14.78 -8.49
CA ARG A 341 -5.69 -14.96 -9.96
C ARG A 341 -4.79 -16.12 -10.39
N GLY A 342 -3.88 -16.53 -9.52
CA GLY A 342 -2.87 -17.53 -9.81
C GLY A 342 -1.79 -17.01 -10.74
N GLU A 343 -1.46 -15.74 -10.60
CA GLU A 343 -0.41 -15.07 -11.36
C GLU A 343 0.79 -14.80 -10.45
N VAL A 344 2.00 -14.81 -11.03
CA VAL A 344 3.16 -14.28 -10.32
C VAL A 344 3.10 -12.75 -10.38
N VAL A 345 2.87 -12.12 -9.23
CA VAL A 345 2.70 -10.67 -9.13
C VAL A 345 3.98 -9.93 -8.72
N ALA A 346 5.00 -10.65 -8.24
CA ALA A 346 6.32 -10.06 -8.03
C ALA A 346 7.40 -11.14 -7.98
N VAL A 347 8.58 -10.79 -8.47
CA VAL A 347 9.83 -11.54 -8.28
C VAL A 347 10.87 -10.60 -7.71
N HIS A 348 11.34 -10.88 -6.51
CA HIS A 348 12.37 -10.09 -5.84
C HIS A 348 13.71 -10.80 -5.86
N HIS A 349 14.81 -10.05 -5.98
CA HIS A 349 16.16 -10.62 -6.01
C HIS A 349 17.17 -9.84 -5.17
N VAL A 350 18.29 -10.48 -4.85
CA VAL A 350 19.49 -9.80 -4.31
C VAL A 350 20.66 -10.05 -5.26
N GLY A 351 21.03 -9.02 -6.02
CA GLY A 351 22.24 -9.01 -6.87
C GLY A 351 22.18 -9.78 -8.19
N ASN A 352 21.07 -10.45 -8.55
CA ASN A 352 20.96 -11.16 -9.83
C ASN A 352 19.57 -10.98 -10.48
N ALA A 353 19.36 -9.81 -11.10
CA ALA A 353 18.12 -9.49 -11.81
C ALA A 353 17.85 -10.42 -13.00
N ALA A 354 18.90 -10.79 -13.75
CA ALA A 354 18.76 -11.66 -14.92
C ALA A 354 18.22 -13.05 -14.54
N GLN A 355 18.69 -13.63 -13.44
CA GLN A 355 18.16 -14.90 -12.94
C GLN A 355 16.70 -14.78 -12.48
N ALA A 356 16.32 -13.66 -11.86
CA ALA A 356 14.93 -13.42 -11.46
C ALA A 356 13.99 -13.36 -12.68
N VAL A 357 14.40 -12.66 -13.74
CA VAL A 357 13.66 -12.63 -15.02
C VAL A 357 13.55 -14.04 -15.61
N GLN A 358 14.64 -14.80 -15.65
CA GLN A 358 14.63 -16.18 -16.17
C GLN A 358 13.68 -17.09 -15.39
N LEU A 359 13.65 -16.98 -14.06
CA LEU A 359 12.73 -17.78 -13.23
C LEU A 359 11.28 -17.40 -13.49
N TYR A 360 10.98 -16.10 -13.63
CA TYR A 360 9.65 -15.64 -14.02
C TYR A 360 9.23 -16.21 -15.39
N GLU A 361 10.09 -16.09 -16.40
CA GLU A 361 9.82 -16.63 -17.74
C GLU A 361 9.60 -18.15 -17.73
N GLN A 362 10.36 -18.89 -16.92
CA GLN A 362 10.16 -20.34 -16.75
C GLN A 362 8.79 -20.67 -16.14
N VAL A 363 8.35 -19.92 -15.12
CA VAL A 363 7.00 -20.08 -14.55
C VAL A 363 5.93 -19.85 -15.63
N GLN A 364 6.05 -18.75 -16.39
CA GLN A 364 5.11 -18.43 -17.46
C GLN A 364 5.06 -19.51 -18.55
N GLN A 365 6.23 -20.00 -18.97
CA GLN A 365 6.33 -21.09 -19.95
C GLN A 365 5.64 -22.38 -19.46
N MET A 366 5.75 -22.71 -18.17
CA MET A 366 5.13 -23.89 -17.57
C MET A 366 3.61 -23.75 -17.32
N LEU A 367 3.11 -22.53 -17.18
CA LEU A 367 1.67 -22.25 -17.10
C LEU A 367 1.00 -22.33 -18.49
N GLY A 368 1.76 -22.09 -19.56
CA GLY A 368 1.30 -22.17 -20.95
C GLY A 368 0.52 -20.92 -21.41
N GLU A 369 0.53 -20.65 -22.72
CA GLU A 369 -0.17 -19.49 -23.33
C GLU A 369 -1.71 -19.52 -23.15
N SER A 370 -2.28 -20.61 -22.65
CA SER A 370 -3.72 -20.79 -22.43
C SER A 370 -4.31 -20.00 -21.26
N SER A 371 -3.47 -19.36 -20.44
CA SER A 371 -3.92 -18.46 -19.36
C SER A 371 -4.30 -17.05 -19.86
N LEU A 372 -4.12 -16.74 -21.15
CA LEU A 372 -4.39 -15.42 -21.74
C LEU A 372 -5.86 -15.21 -22.18
N VAL A 373 -6.74 -16.18 -21.94
CA VAL A 373 -8.14 -16.11 -22.40
C VAL A 373 -9.10 -15.96 -21.22
N HIS A 374 -8.87 -15.01 -20.31
CA HIS A 374 -9.92 -14.36 -19.52
C HIS A 374 -9.58 -12.87 -19.45
N ASP A 375 -10.39 -12.05 -20.15
CA ASP A 375 -10.38 -10.59 -20.26
C ASP A 375 -9.02 -9.89 -20.39
N ALA A 376 -8.56 -9.77 -21.65
CA ALA A 376 -7.49 -8.88 -22.09
C ALA A 376 -7.76 -7.38 -21.86
N ALA A 377 -8.76 -7.01 -21.05
CA ALA A 377 -9.05 -5.65 -20.63
C ALA A 377 -8.53 -5.33 -19.20
N ASP A 378 -8.23 -6.33 -18.35
CA ASP A 378 -7.92 -6.09 -16.91
C ASP A 378 -6.71 -6.86 -16.34
N SER A 379 -5.96 -7.62 -17.16
CA SER A 379 -4.67 -8.22 -16.75
C SER A 379 -3.52 -7.26 -17.11
N SER A 380 -3.39 -6.17 -16.35
CA SER A 380 -2.13 -5.43 -16.31
C SER A 380 -1.20 -6.15 -15.33
N ALA A 381 -0.12 -6.73 -15.85
CA ALA A 381 0.98 -7.18 -15.02
C ALA A 381 1.32 -6.08 -14.00
N PRO A 382 1.57 -6.41 -12.73
CA PRO A 382 1.83 -5.41 -11.71
C PRO A 382 3.01 -4.55 -12.14
N GLU A 383 2.90 -3.24 -11.89
CA GLU A 383 3.87 -2.24 -12.35
C GLU A 383 5.29 -2.45 -11.76
N PHE A 384 5.50 -3.44 -10.89
CA PHE A 384 6.77 -3.75 -10.21
C PHE A 384 7.11 -5.26 -10.24
N LEU A 385 6.88 -5.90 -11.39
CA LEU A 385 6.98 -7.35 -11.57
C LEU A 385 8.33 -7.95 -11.15
N VAL A 386 9.46 -7.31 -11.45
CA VAL A 386 10.80 -7.77 -11.04
C VAL A 386 11.53 -6.62 -10.37
N SER A 387 11.96 -6.80 -9.12
CA SER A 387 12.60 -5.74 -8.33
C SER A 387 13.69 -6.27 -7.41
N ALA A 388 14.59 -5.40 -6.98
CA ALA A 388 15.52 -5.74 -5.90
C ALA A 388 14.78 -5.89 -4.57
N LEU A 389 15.19 -6.84 -3.73
CA LEU A 389 14.71 -6.89 -2.35
C LEU A 389 15.16 -5.63 -1.60
N PRO A 390 14.27 -4.98 -0.84
CA PRO A 390 14.62 -3.76 -0.13
C PRO A 390 15.70 -4.05 0.93
N PRO A 391 16.52 -3.03 1.29
CA PRO A 391 17.63 -3.15 2.24
C PRO A 391 17.31 -3.92 3.53
N VAL A 392 16.12 -3.70 4.08
CA VAL A 392 15.67 -4.34 5.32
C VAL A 392 15.50 -5.86 5.19
N LEU A 393 15.20 -6.37 4.00
CA LEU A 393 15.08 -7.80 3.72
C LEU A 393 16.39 -8.38 3.19
N SER A 394 17.10 -7.65 2.32
CA SER A 394 18.39 -8.08 1.77
C SER A 394 19.47 -8.24 2.85
N ALA A 395 19.38 -7.47 3.93
CA ALA A 395 20.18 -7.63 5.15
C ALA A 395 20.10 -9.05 5.74
N HIS A 396 18.99 -9.77 5.54
CA HIS A 396 18.75 -11.10 6.12
C HIS A 396 18.78 -12.25 5.12
N SER A 397 18.63 -11.96 3.82
CA SER A 397 18.52 -13.01 2.79
C SER A 397 19.86 -13.42 2.16
N GLY A 398 20.83 -12.51 2.12
CA GLY A 398 22.13 -12.72 1.48
C GLY A 398 22.10 -12.62 -0.06
N LEU A 399 23.29 -12.56 -0.67
CA LEU A 399 23.47 -12.41 -2.12
C LEU A 399 23.02 -13.66 -2.89
N GLY A 400 22.22 -13.50 -3.94
CA GLY A 400 21.65 -14.60 -4.71
C GLY A 400 20.33 -15.14 -4.15
N ALA A 401 19.75 -14.46 -3.15
CA ALA A 401 18.38 -14.71 -2.74
C ALA A 401 17.38 -14.32 -3.84
N VAL A 402 16.29 -15.07 -3.93
CA VAL A 402 15.15 -14.78 -4.81
C VAL A 402 13.84 -15.13 -4.12
N ALA A 403 12.80 -14.33 -4.33
CA ALA A 403 11.45 -14.60 -3.84
C ALA A 403 10.43 -14.39 -4.96
N LEU A 404 9.45 -15.28 -5.07
CA LEU A 404 8.33 -15.18 -5.99
C LEU A 404 7.04 -15.04 -5.18
N VAL A 405 6.19 -14.11 -5.59
CA VAL A 405 4.89 -13.84 -4.98
C VAL A 405 3.81 -14.26 -5.97
N VAL A 406 2.96 -15.18 -5.54
CA VAL A 406 1.77 -15.62 -6.27
C VAL A 406 0.55 -14.96 -5.65
N TYR A 407 -0.33 -14.43 -6.49
CA TYR A 407 -1.66 -13.98 -6.10
C TYR A 407 -2.68 -14.53 -7.08
#